data_AF-A0A183SS43-F1
#
_entry.id   AF-A0A183SS43-F1
#
_cell.length_a   1.000
_cell.length_b   1.000
_cell.length_c   1.000
_cell.angle_alpha   90.00
_cell.angle_beta   90.00
_cell.angle_gamma   90.00
#
_symmetry.space_group_name_H-M   'P 1'
#
loop_
_entity.id
_entity.type
_entity.pdbx_description
1 polymer ?
#
loop_
_entity_poly.entity_id
_entity_poly.type
_entity_poly.pdbx_seq_one_letter_code
_entity_poly.pdbx_strand_id
1 'polypeptide(L)'
;MNYLLKNIRQLIDTDDPVHPGKKRLRLQGKNLTKVPIELSHLTDLEILVMSPEREACLFYRLSEIPIWIDKLVNLQVLHLDTNSLSYLPREIGSLINLEELSLSNNLLNSLPLEFENLGKLRSLHLANNQFNTFPEPILYLREMRFLDVSSNQLTSLPSDIQTLGNLEALLINDNQLSSIPFEIGMLRRLRILWIGNNAIKALPTSLNGLKHLNWSMVNCPSSTLDGNPLLSPPINVSISSCGI
;
A
#
# COMPACT_ATOMS: atom_id res chain seq x y z
N MET A 1 -21.04 -20.92 22.97
CA MET A 1 -20.49 -19.71 22.33
C MET A 1 -20.10 -18.73 23.44
N ASN A 2 -18.83 -18.33 23.54
CA ASN A 2 -18.35 -17.41 24.58
C ASN A 2 -19.15 -16.09 24.51
N TYR A 3 -19.53 -15.51 25.66
CA TYR A 3 -20.31 -14.27 25.76
C TYR A 3 -19.66 -13.12 24.97
N LEU A 4 -18.32 -13.03 25.01
CA LEU A 4 -17.56 -12.04 24.26
C LEU A 4 -17.72 -12.18 22.74
N LEU A 5 -17.65 -13.40 22.21
CA LEU A 5 -17.83 -13.67 20.78
C LEU A 5 -19.24 -13.29 20.30
N LYS A 6 -20.26 -13.53 21.13
CA LYS A 6 -21.63 -13.13 20.80
C LYS A 6 -21.76 -11.61 20.69
N ASN A 7 -21.13 -10.85 21.58
CA ASN A 7 -21.13 -9.39 21.54
C ASN A 7 -20.37 -8.86 20.33
N ILE A 8 -19.21 -9.43 20.01
CA ILE A 8 -18.42 -8.99 18.84
C ILE A 8 -19.22 -9.22 17.54
N ARG A 9 -19.93 -10.35 17.40
CA ARG A 9 -20.76 -10.61 16.21
C ARG A 9 -21.86 -9.56 15.99
N GLN A 10 -22.33 -8.90 17.04
CA GLN A 10 -23.32 -7.81 16.92
C GLN A 10 -22.72 -6.52 16.37
N LEU A 11 -21.38 -6.39 16.37
CA LEU A 11 -20.66 -5.25 15.81
C LEU A 11 -20.35 -5.43 14.32
N ILE A 12 -20.72 -6.58 13.73
CA ILE A 12 -20.51 -6.80 12.30
C ILE A 12 -21.56 -6.02 11.53
N ASP A 13 -21.11 -5.10 10.68
CA ASP A 13 -21.94 -4.33 9.76
C ASP A 13 -21.84 -4.89 8.33
N THR A 14 -22.90 -4.68 7.54
CA THR A 14 -22.94 -5.03 6.11
C THR A 14 -23.33 -3.84 5.22
N ASP A 15 -23.58 -2.69 5.85
CA ASP A 15 -24.05 -1.46 5.22
C ASP A 15 -22.88 -0.51 4.95
N ASP A 16 -21.73 -1.05 4.55
CA ASP A 16 -20.58 -0.26 4.12
C ASP A 16 -20.86 0.31 2.72
N PRO A 17 -20.88 1.65 2.54
CA PRO A 17 -21.20 2.26 1.25
C PRO A 17 -20.15 1.99 0.17
N VAL A 18 -18.92 1.66 0.57
CA VAL A 18 -17.81 1.30 -0.34
C VAL A 18 -17.89 -0.19 -0.70
N HIS A 19 -18.30 -1.03 0.24
CA HIS A 19 -18.36 -2.49 0.08
C HIS A 19 -19.73 -3.08 0.51
N PRO A 20 -20.81 -2.80 -0.24
CA PRO A 20 -22.15 -3.18 0.16
C PRO A 20 -22.32 -4.70 0.26
N GLY A 21 -22.90 -5.15 1.37
CA GLY A 21 -23.18 -6.57 1.65
C GLY A 21 -22.00 -7.36 2.20
N LYS A 22 -20.81 -6.76 2.32
CA LYS A 22 -19.63 -7.41 2.90
C LYS A 22 -19.69 -7.42 4.42
N LYS A 23 -19.32 -8.53 5.04
CA LYS A 23 -19.25 -8.63 6.51
C LYS A 23 -18.03 -7.89 7.04
N ARG A 24 -18.28 -6.75 7.64
CA ARG A 24 -17.26 -5.84 8.14
C ARG A 24 -17.26 -5.78 9.66
N LEU A 25 -16.08 -5.81 10.24
CA LEU A 25 -15.87 -5.57 11.66
C LEU A 25 -14.83 -4.49 11.84
N ARG A 26 -15.14 -3.56 12.73
CA ARG A 26 -14.27 -2.46 13.10
C ARG A 26 -13.93 -2.55 14.58
N LEU A 27 -12.64 -2.59 14.89
CA LEU A 27 -12.13 -2.49 16.25
C LEU A 27 -11.61 -1.07 16.50
N GLN A 28 -11.88 -0.54 17.69
CA GLN A 28 -11.48 0.80 18.09
C GLN A 28 -11.11 0.84 19.57
N GLY A 29 -10.35 1.87 19.96
CA GLY A 29 -10.00 2.14 21.35
C GLY A 29 -9.31 0.96 22.03
N LYS A 30 -9.70 0.64 23.27
CA LYS A 30 -9.07 -0.42 24.08
C LYS A 30 -9.04 -1.80 23.41
N ASN A 31 -9.94 -2.08 22.46
CA ASN A 31 -9.96 -3.35 21.74
C ASN A 31 -8.75 -3.52 20.80
N LEU A 32 -8.03 -2.45 20.49
CA LEU A 32 -6.81 -2.48 19.67
C LEU A 32 -5.57 -2.85 20.49
N THR A 33 -5.53 -2.54 21.80
CA THR A 33 -4.38 -2.89 22.65
C THR A 33 -4.28 -4.38 22.98
N LYS A 34 -5.41 -5.10 22.90
CA LYS A 34 -5.44 -6.55 23.06
C LYS A 34 -6.57 -7.10 22.20
N VAL A 35 -6.23 -7.40 20.95
CA VAL A 35 -7.19 -7.93 19.99
C VAL A 35 -7.68 -9.31 20.47
N PRO A 36 -8.99 -9.51 20.69
CA PRO A 36 -9.51 -10.72 21.33
C PRO A 36 -9.37 -11.97 20.43
N ILE A 37 -8.89 -13.07 20.98
CA ILE A 37 -8.66 -14.34 20.25
C ILE A 37 -9.97 -14.93 19.69
N GLU A 38 -11.10 -14.59 20.27
CA GLU A 38 -12.43 -14.97 19.80
C GLU A 38 -12.68 -14.57 18.34
N LEU A 39 -12.01 -13.52 17.85
CA LEU A 39 -12.08 -13.09 16.45
C LEU A 39 -11.64 -14.17 15.47
N SER A 40 -10.77 -15.10 15.89
CA SER A 40 -10.36 -16.26 15.08
C SER A 40 -11.54 -17.15 14.64
N HIS A 41 -12.71 -17.04 15.29
CA HIS A 41 -13.93 -17.76 14.93
C HIS A 41 -14.84 -17.01 13.94
N LEU A 42 -14.48 -15.78 13.55
CA LEU A 42 -15.22 -14.99 12.56
C LEU A 42 -14.70 -15.26 11.15
N THR A 43 -14.63 -16.53 10.78
CA THR A 43 -14.04 -16.95 9.49
C THR A 43 -14.86 -16.46 8.28
N ASP A 44 -16.09 -15.99 8.50
CA ASP A 44 -16.95 -15.37 7.50
C ASP A 44 -16.71 -13.88 7.31
N LEU A 45 -15.77 -13.27 8.05
CA LEU A 45 -15.44 -11.86 7.94
C LEU A 45 -14.70 -11.55 6.63
N GLU A 46 -15.12 -10.47 5.97
CA GLU A 46 -14.57 -10.04 4.68
C GLU A 46 -13.80 -8.71 4.81
N ILE A 47 -14.15 -7.89 5.80
CA ILE A 47 -13.48 -6.61 6.05
C ILE A 47 -13.14 -6.50 7.54
N LEU A 48 -11.88 -6.23 7.85
CA LEU A 48 -11.42 -5.98 9.20
C LEU A 48 -10.70 -4.64 9.28
N VAL A 49 -11.25 -3.73 10.07
CA VAL A 49 -10.66 -2.40 10.31
C VAL A 49 -10.13 -2.32 11.72
N MET A 50 -8.81 -2.14 11.85
CA MET A 50 -8.08 -1.99 13.11
C MET A 50 -7.19 -0.74 13.09
N SER A 51 -7.59 0.28 12.33
CA SER A 51 -6.90 1.58 12.23
C SER A 51 -7.48 2.59 13.24
N PRO A 52 -6.65 3.22 14.08
CA PRO A 52 -7.08 4.36 14.90
C PRO A 52 -7.36 5.60 14.04
N GLU A 53 -8.59 6.13 14.08
CA GLU A 53 -9.00 7.25 13.20
C GLU A 53 -9.01 8.64 13.86
N ARG A 54 -8.93 8.72 15.20
CA ARG A 54 -9.06 9.99 15.95
C ARG A 54 -7.84 10.26 16.81
N GLU A 55 -7.42 11.52 16.89
CA GLU A 55 -6.29 11.96 17.74
C GLU A 55 -6.42 11.49 19.19
N ALA A 56 -7.61 11.60 19.77
CA ALA A 56 -7.89 11.15 21.13
C ALA A 56 -7.74 9.62 21.35
N CYS A 57 -7.71 8.83 20.26
CA CYS A 57 -7.56 7.38 20.28
C CYS A 57 -6.14 6.91 19.91
N LEU A 58 -5.20 7.82 19.63
CA LEU A 58 -3.82 7.47 19.24
C LEU A 58 -3.03 6.75 20.33
N PHE A 59 -3.51 6.73 21.58
CA PHE A 59 -2.96 5.92 22.67
C PHE A 59 -3.22 4.41 22.48
N TYR A 60 -4.21 4.04 21.66
CA TYR A 60 -4.56 2.64 21.41
C TYR A 60 -4.07 2.21 20.03
N ARG A 61 -2.89 1.60 19.99
CA ARG A 61 -2.24 1.10 18.77
C ARG A 61 -1.87 -0.37 18.94
N LEU A 62 -1.92 -1.12 17.83
CA LEU A 62 -1.36 -2.46 17.74
C LEU A 62 0.16 -2.36 17.65
N SER A 63 0.87 -3.13 18.47
CA SER A 63 2.31 -3.39 18.30
C SER A 63 2.58 -4.64 17.48
N GLU A 64 1.61 -5.57 17.43
CA GLU A 64 1.70 -6.83 16.69
C GLU A 64 0.33 -7.21 16.11
N ILE A 65 0.35 -7.92 14.98
CA ILE A 65 -0.84 -8.58 14.46
C ILE A 65 -0.91 -9.97 15.11
N PRO A 66 -2.05 -10.37 15.70
CA PRO A 66 -2.19 -11.70 16.26
C PRO A 66 -2.06 -12.81 15.22
N ILE A 67 -1.30 -13.87 15.53
CA ILE A 67 -1.03 -14.98 14.59
C ILE A 67 -2.30 -15.70 14.11
N TRP A 68 -3.38 -15.68 14.89
CA TRP A 68 -4.65 -16.29 14.48
C TRP A 68 -5.35 -15.55 13.32
N ILE A 69 -4.76 -14.46 12.82
CA ILE A 69 -5.21 -13.79 11.59
C ILE A 69 -5.29 -14.77 10.41
N ASP A 70 -4.47 -15.85 10.43
CA ASP A 70 -4.50 -16.94 9.45
C ASP A 70 -5.88 -17.61 9.32
N LYS A 71 -6.75 -17.52 10.34
CA LYS A 71 -8.10 -18.10 10.31
C LYS A 71 -9.08 -17.26 9.50
N LEU A 72 -8.80 -15.98 9.28
CA LEU A 72 -9.69 -15.05 8.59
C LEU A 72 -9.50 -15.10 7.06
N VAL A 73 -9.51 -16.32 6.52
CA VAL A 73 -9.17 -16.60 5.10
C VAL A 73 -10.11 -15.95 4.07
N ASN A 74 -11.29 -15.47 4.49
CA ASN A 74 -12.23 -14.76 3.64
C ASN A 74 -12.02 -13.24 3.63
N LEU A 75 -11.05 -12.72 4.39
CA LEU A 75 -10.73 -11.29 4.35
C LEU A 75 -10.34 -10.85 2.95
N GLN A 76 -10.95 -9.74 2.53
CA GLN A 76 -10.71 -9.03 1.29
C GLN A 76 -10.10 -7.65 1.56
N VAL A 77 -10.46 -7.04 2.70
CA VAL A 77 -9.94 -5.73 3.10
C VAL A 77 -9.44 -5.80 4.53
N LEU A 78 -8.20 -5.36 4.75
CA LEU A 78 -7.59 -5.28 6.07
C LEU A 78 -6.95 -3.90 6.26
N HIS A 79 -7.48 -3.12 7.20
CA HIS A 79 -6.98 -1.78 7.49
C HIS A 79 -6.23 -1.71 8.81
N LEU A 80 -4.95 -1.39 8.76
CA LEU A 80 -4.00 -1.38 9.88
C LEU A 80 -3.18 -0.08 9.95
N ASP A 81 -3.63 0.99 9.28
CA ASP A 81 -2.95 2.28 9.32
C ASP A 81 -2.84 2.82 10.76
N THR A 82 -1.82 3.64 11.01
CA THR A 82 -1.65 4.41 12.25
C THR A 82 -1.51 3.51 13.49
N ASN A 83 -0.75 2.44 13.36
CA ASN A 83 -0.39 1.54 14.46
C ASN A 83 1.11 1.66 14.78
N SER A 84 1.63 0.75 15.60
CA SER A 84 3.05 0.67 15.98
C SER A 84 3.67 -0.65 15.52
N LEU A 85 3.22 -1.18 14.38
CA LEU A 85 3.69 -2.46 13.84
C LEU A 85 5.14 -2.31 13.35
N SER A 86 6.05 -3.09 13.91
CA SER A 86 7.46 -3.15 13.45
C SER A 86 7.74 -4.34 12.54
N TYR A 87 6.83 -5.32 12.48
CA TYR A 87 6.87 -6.45 11.56
C TYR A 87 5.45 -6.96 11.27
N LEU A 88 5.31 -7.77 10.23
CA LEU A 88 4.12 -8.58 9.98
C LEU A 88 4.43 -10.05 10.25
N PRO A 89 3.52 -10.81 10.91
CA PRO A 89 3.69 -12.24 11.10
C PRO A 89 3.56 -12.99 9.76
N ARG A 90 4.20 -14.16 9.62
CA ARG A 90 4.13 -14.98 8.39
C ARG A 90 2.70 -15.39 8.02
N GLU A 91 1.85 -15.48 9.03
CA GLU A 91 0.43 -15.81 8.95
C GLU A 91 -0.36 -14.82 8.07
N ILE A 92 0.16 -13.61 7.84
CA ILE A 92 -0.45 -12.66 6.89
C ILE A 92 -0.59 -13.28 5.50
N GLY A 93 0.35 -14.14 5.08
CA GLY A 93 0.33 -14.80 3.77
C GLY A 93 -0.80 -15.82 3.59
N SER A 94 -1.55 -16.15 4.65
CA SER A 94 -2.73 -17.02 4.55
C SER A 94 -3.99 -16.28 4.09
N LEU A 95 -3.96 -14.94 4.04
CA LEU A 95 -5.07 -14.11 3.58
C LEU A 95 -5.14 -14.07 2.04
N ILE A 96 -5.23 -15.24 1.40
CA ILE A 96 -5.17 -15.39 -0.07
C ILE A 96 -6.30 -14.68 -0.85
N ASN A 97 -7.34 -14.23 -0.14
CA ASN A 97 -8.45 -13.47 -0.70
C ASN A 97 -8.30 -11.95 -0.53
N LEU A 98 -7.22 -11.48 0.09
CA LEU A 98 -7.00 -10.06 0.37
C LEU A 98 -6.80 -9.30 -0.95
N GLU A 99 -7.61 -8.26 -1.15
CA GLU A 99 -7.58 -7.37 -2.29
C GLU A 99 -7.04 -5.98 -1.91
N GLU A 100 -7.25 -5.55 -0.67
CA GLU A 100 -6.77 -4.28 -0.13
C GLU A 100 -6.13 -4.44 1.25
N LEU A 101 -4.94 -3.87 1.40
CA LEU A 101 -4.20 -3.85 2.65
C LEU A 101 -3.62 -2.46 2.91
N SER A 102 -3.99 -1.86 4.03
CA SER A 102 -3.45 -0.57 4.45
C SER A 102 -2.60 -0.71 5.72
N LEU A 103 -1.36 -0.24 5.64
CA LEU A 103 -0.32 -0.39 6.65
C LEU A 103 0.47 0.92 6.83
N SER A 104 -0.08 2.05 6.39
CA SER A 104 0.59 3.33 6.45
C SER A 104 0.75 3.81 7.89
N ASN A 105 1.74 4.66 8.16
CA ASN A 105 1.99 5.20 9.50
C ASN A 105 2.26 4.08 10.53
N ASN A 106 3.20 3.20 10.21
CA ASN A 106 3.70 2.14 11.09
C ASN A 106 5.24 2.25 11.20
N LEU A 107 5.89 1.21 11.72
CA LEU A 107 7.34 1.13 11.91
C LEU A 107 7.95 -0.01 11.08
N LEU A 108 7.30 -0.41 9.97
CA LEU A 108 7.74 -1.53 9.15
C LEU A 108 8.99 -1.18 8.36
N ASN A 109 9.94 -2.10 8.32
CA ASN A 109 11.16 -1.97 7.49
C ASN A 109 11.32 -3.12 6.48
N SER A 110 10.46 -4.14 6.57
CA SER A 110 10.48 -5.35 5.74
C SER A 110 9.08 -5.97 5.70
N LEU A 111 8.85 -6.88 4.75
CA LEU A 111 7.66 -7.74 4.67
C LEU A 111 8.14 -9.20 4.73
N PRO A 112 7.36 -10.11 5.35
CA PRO A 112 7.70 -11.54 5.37
C PRO A 112 7.64 -12.14 3.97
N LEU A 113 8.38 -13.24 3.73
CA LEU A 113 8.40 -13.91 2.43
C LEU A 113 6.99 -14.34 2.01
N GLU A 114 6.19 -14.86 2.94
CA GLU A 114 4.83 -15.33 2.70
C GLU A 114 3.87 -14.24 2.20
N PHE A 115 4.26 -12.96 2.25
CA PHE A 115 3.51 -11.87 1.63
C PHE A 115 3.35 -12.06 0.12
N GLU A 116 4.26 -12.80 -0.53
CA GLU A 116 4.15 -13.18 -1.95
C GLU A 116 2.89 -14.00 -2.27
N ASN A 117 2.28 -14.65 -1.27
CA ASN A 117 1.07 -15.47 -1.43
C ASN A 117 -0.21 -14.64 -1.62
N LEU A 118 -0.16 -13.32 -1.40
CA LEU A 118 -1.31 -12.42 -1.52
C LEU A 118 -1.66 -12.12 -2.99
N GLY A 119 -1.80 -13.16 -3.81
CA GLY A 119 -1.91 -13.05 -5.28
C GLY A 119 -3.13 -12.28 -5.80
N LYS A 120 -4.12 -11.97 -4.95
CA LYS A 120 -5.27 -11.12 -5.27
C LYS A 120 -5.13 -9.67 -4.84
N LEU A 121 -4.03 -9.30 -4.18
CA LEU A 121 -3.82 -7.96 -3.64
C LEU A 121 -3.69 -6.95 -4.80
N ARG A 122 -4.56 -5.95 -4.78
CA ARG A 122 -4.69 -4.90 -5.81
C ARG A 122 -4.31 -3.53 -5.28
N SER A 123 -4.51 -3.27 -4.00
CA SER A 123 -4.18 -2.00 -3.37
C SER A 123 -3.36 -2.23 -2.11
N LEU A 124 -2.18 -1.62 -2.07
CA LEU A 124 -1.26 -1.71 -0.94
C LEU A 124 -0.76 -0.32 -0.54
N HIS A 125 -1.02 0.05 0.71
CA HIS A 125 -0.59 1.32 1.30
C HIS A 125 0.48 1.06 2.37
N LEU A 126 1.69 1.55 2.15
CA LEU A 126 2.86 1.43 3.01
C LEU A 126 3.51 2.79 3.28
N ALA A 127 2.77 3.89 3.06
CA ALA A 127 3.30 5.23 3.26
C ALA A 127 3.71 5.46 4.72
N ASN A 128 4.72 6.30 4.95
CA ASN A 128 5.21 6.64 6.30
C ASN A 128 5.57 5.40 7.13
N ASN A 129 6.56 4.65 6.65
CA ASN A 129 7.17 3.50 7.32
C ASN A 129 8.70 3.69 7.35
N GLN A 130 9.46 2.61 7.56
CA GLN A 130 10.92 2.61 7.71
C GLN A 130 11.62 1.74 6.65
N PHE A 131 11.04 1.60 5.45
CA PHE A 131 11.65 0.81 4.38
C PHE A 131 12.87 1.54 3.80
N ASN A 132 14.06 0.98 4.01
CA ASN A 132 15.32 1.47 3.43
C ASN A 132 15.59 0.87 2.03
N THR A 133 14.97 -0.27 1.74
CA THR A 133 15.03 -0.99 0.48
C THR A 133 13.62 -1.36 0.04
N PHE A 134 13.42 -1.49 -1.27
CA PHE A 134 12.12 -1.91 -1.78
C PHE A 134 11.80 -3.33 -1.26
N PRO A 135 10.60 -3.59 -0.72
CA PRO A 135 10.26 -4.91 -0.21
C PRO A 135 10.01 -5.89 -1.36
N GLU A 136 10.98 -6.78 -1.62
CA GLU A 136 10.96 -7.74 -2.73
C GLU A 136 9.70 -8.60 -2.84
N PRO A 137 9.04 -9.07 -1.75
CA PRO A 137 7.81 -9.86 -1.86
C PRO A 137 6.69 -9.18 -2.66
N ILE A 138 6.68 -7.84 -2.73
CA ILE A 138 5.70 -7.09 -3.54
C ILE A 138 5.81 -7.43 -5.03
N LEU A 139 7.01 -7.73 -5.54
CA LEU A 139 7.27 -8.01 -6.96
C LEU A 139 6.53 -9.27 -7.48
N TYR A 140 6.02 -10.10 -6.57
CA TYR A 140 5.26 -11.30 -6.90
C TYR A 140 3.75 -11.05 -7.04
N LEU A 141 3.27 -9.86 -6.66
CA LEU A 141 1.84 -9.51 -6.62
C LEU A 141 1.33 -9.04 -7.98
N ARG A 142 1.05 -9.99 -8.87
CA ARG A 142 0.72 -9.73 -10.29
C ARG A 142 -0.59 -8.97 -10.51
N GLU A 143 -1.52 -8.99 -9.56
CA GLU A 143 -2.79 -8.26 -9.63
C GLU A 143 -2.69 -6.82 -9.10
N MET A 144 -1.52 -6.39 -8.59
CA MET A 144 -1.32 -5.07 -8.00
C MET A 144 -1.68 -3.94 -8.99
N ARG A 145 -2.48 -2.98 -8.53
CA ARG A 145 -2.91 -1.80 -9.29
C ARG A 145 -2.50 -0.49 -8.63
N PHE A 146 -2.50 -0.46 -7.30
CA PHE A 146 -2.12 0.72 -6.52
C PHE A 146 -1.06 0.32 -5.50
N LEU A 147 0.08 1.02 -5.53
CA LEU A 147 1.15 0.87 -4.56
C LEU A 147 1.60 2.24 -4.07
N ASP A 148 1.48 2.46 -2.76
CA ASP A 148 2.02 3.64 -2.09
C ASP A 148 3.12 3.22 -1.11
N VAL A 149 4.34 3.66 -1.38
CA VAL A 149 5.52 3.52 -0.52
C VAL A 149 6.14 4.89 -0.24
N SER A 150 5.35 5.96 -0.31
CA SER A 150 5.78 7.33 -0.06
C SER A 150 6.25 7.53 1.38
N SER A 151 7.07 8.55 1.64
CA SER A 151 7.56 8.86 2.99
C SER A 151 8.26 7.66 3.65
N ASN A 152 9.19 7.04 2.92
CA ASN A 152 10.05 5.97 3.41
C ASN A 152 11.52 6.41 3.26
N GLN A 153 12.44 5.45 3.30
CA GLN A 153 13.88 5.69 3.19
C GLN A 153 14.47 4.94 1.98
N LEU A 154 13.66 4.70 0.95
CA LEU A 154 14.05 3.94 -0.23
C LEU A 154 15.16 4.67 -0.98
N THR A 155 16.28 3.99 -1.22
CA THR A 155 17.44 4.53 -1.96
C THR A 155 17.44 4.16 -3.45
N SER A 156 16.70 3.10 -3.81
CA SER A 156 16.52 2.64 -5.18
C SER A 156 15.22 1.84 -5.35
N LEU A 157 14.72 1.75 -6.58
CA LEU A 157 13.74 0.74 -6.99
C LEU A 157 14.45 -0.42 -7.73
N PRO A 158 13.98 -1.66 -7.60
CA PRO A 158 14.55 -2.81 -8.30
C PRO A 158 14.19 -2.77 -9.79
N SER A 159 15.07 -3.32 -10.65
CA SER A 159 14.77 -3.52 -12.08
C SER A 159 13.54 -4.41 -12.29
N ASP A 160 13.32 -5.36 -11.39
CA ASP A 160 12.18 -6.27 -11.42
C ASP A 160 10.84 -5.57 -11.16
N ILE A 161 10.79 -4.26 -10.92
CA ILE A 161 9.52 -3.51 -10.79
C ILE A 161 8.58 -3.70 -11.99
N GLN A 162 9.14 -3.96 -13.19
CA GLN A 162 8.38 -4.32 -14.40
C GLN A 162 7.45 -5.53 -14.24
N THR A 163 7.70 -6.38 -13.24
CA THR A 163 6.86 -7.53 -12.89
C THR A 163 5.44 -7.14 -12.50
N LEU A 164 5.25 -5.91 -12.00
CA LEU A 164 3.97 -5.30 -11.64
C LEU A 164 3.25 -4.72 -12.87
N GLY A 165 3.16 -5.48 -13.96
CA GLY A 165 2.63 -4.99 -15.25
C GLY A 165 1.18 -4.49 -15.22
N ASN A 166 0.43 -4.79 -14.15
CA ASN A 166 -0.93 -4.31 -13.91
C ASN A 166 -1.00 -2.99 -13.12
N LEU A 167 0.14 -2.45 -12.67
CA LEU A 167 0.19 -1.26 -11.83
C LEU A 167 -0.32 -0.01 -12.57
N GLU A 168 -1.30 0.67 -11.96
CA GLU A 168 -1.94 1.87 -12.47
C GLU A 168 -1.50 3.13 -11.70
N ALA A 169 -1.15 2.98 -10.42
CA ALA A 169 -0.67 4.06 -9.57
C ALA A 169 0.53 3.61 -8.73
N LEU A 170 1.62 4.38 -8.80
CA LEU A 170 2.81 4.23 -7.99
C LEU A 170 3.13 5.55 -7.30
N LEU A 171 3.00 5.58 -5.97
CA LEU A 171 3.37 6.72 -5.15
C LEU A 171 4.63 6.37 -4.35
N ILE A 172 5.72 7.09 -4.61
CA ILE A 172 7.04 6.90 -4.00
C ILE A 172 7.67 8.25 -3.61
N ASN A 173 6.84 9.27 -3.37
CA ASN A 173 7.31 10.59 -2.94
C ASN A 173 8.08 10.50 -1.62
N ASP A 174 8.88 11.52 -1.31
CA ASP A 174 9.51 11.67 0.00
C ASP A 174 10.34 10.44 0.38
N ASN A 175 11.27 10.09 -0.50
CA ASN A 175 12.22 8.99 -0.33
C ASN A 175 13.65 9.49 -0.62
N GLN A 176 14.62 8.59 -0.76
CA GLN A 176 16.03 8.90 -0.98
C GLN A 176 16.52 8.37 -2.34
N LEU A 177 15.61 8.24 -3.31
CA LEU A 177 15.93 7.67 -4.62
C LEU A 177 16.92 8.56 -5.35
N SER A 178 18.08 8.00 -5.71
CA SER A 178 19.09 8.71 -6.50
C SER A 178 18.89 8.54 -8.02
N SER A 179 18.15 7.52 -8.41
CA SER A 179 17.81 7.18 -9.80
C SER A 179 16.52 6.36 -9.86
N ILE A 180 15.93 6.30 -11.05
CA ILE A 180 14.81 5.41 -11.36
C ILE A 180 15.29 4.37 -12.39
N PRO A 181 14.99 3.06 -12.22
CA PRO A 181 15.39 2.02 -13.16
C PRO A 181 14.75 2.21 -14.53
N PHE A 182 15.42 1.73 -15.58
CA PHE A 182 14.90 1.80 -16.96
C PHE A 182 13.56 1.07 -17.09
N GLU A 183 13.39 -0.01 -16.34
CA GLU A 183 12.25 -0.92 -16.33
C GLU A 183 10.94 -0.25 -15.90
N ILE A 184 10.99 0.91 -15.24
CA ILE A 184 9.78 1.68 -14.90
C ILE A 184 8.92 1.99 -16.14
N GLY A 185 9.56 2.20 -17.30
CA GLY A 185 8.88 2.49 -18.57
C GLY A 185 8.12 1.30 -19.16
N MET A 186 8.24 0.12 -18.56
CA MET A 186 7.52 -1.09 -18.94
C MET A 186 6.18 -1.23 -18.21
N LEU A 187 5.90 -0.39 -17.21
CA LEU A 187 4.60 -0.30 -16.53
C LEU A 187 3.56 0.40 -17.42
N ARG A 188 3.19 -0.22 -18.54
CA ARG A 188 2.38 0.41 -19.60
C ARG A 188 0.98 0.85 -19.15
N ARG A 189 0.49 0.32 -18.03
CA ARG A 189 -0.81 0.69 -17.43
C ARG A 189 -0.71 1.84 -16.45
N LEU A 190 0.48 2.34 -16.14
CA LEU A 190 0.68 3.38 -15.14
C LEU A 190 0.05 4.71 -15.60
N ARG A 191 -0.82 5.25 -14.75
CA ARG A 191 -1.59 6.48 -14.94
C ARG A 191 -1.24 7.53 -13.89
N ILE A 192 -0.75 7.09 -12.74
CA ILE A 192 -0.27 7.95 -11.67
C ILE A 192 1.15 7.53 -11.28
N LEU A 193 2.08 8.49 -11.29
CA LEU A 193 3.46 8.28 -10.88
C LEU A 193 3.97 9.48 -10.09
N TRP A 194 3.99 9.36 -8.78
CA TRP A 194 4.47 10.42 -7.90
C TRP A 194 5.83 10.07 -7.33
N ILE A 195 6.87 10.81 -7.73
CA ILE A 195 8.26 10.57 -7.35
C ILE A 195 8.97 11.83 -6.82
N GLY A 196 8.18 12.82 -6.41
CA GLY A 196 8.66 14.07 -5.84
C GLY A 196 9.46 13.87 -4.55
N ASN A 197 10.21 14.89 -4.14
CA ASN A 197 11.04 14.93 -2.94
C ASN A 197 11.95 13.69 -2.81
N ASN A 198 12.78 13.49 -3.83
CA ASN A 198 13.81 12.46 -3.88
C ASN A 198 15.17 13.10 -4.27
N ALA A 199 16.20 12.30 -4.51
CA ALA A 199 17.53 12.75 -4.91
C ALA A 199 17.82 12.48 -6.40
N ILE A 200 16.78 12.39 -7.24
CA ILE A 200 16.89 12.00 -8.64
C ILE A 200 17.53 13.12 -9.45
N LYS A 201 18.65 12.82 -10.11
CA LYS A 201 19.39 13.79 -10.95
C LYS A 201 19.04 13.72 -12.43
N ALA A 202 18.59 12.56 -12.87
CA ALA A 202 18.23 12.29 -14.26
C ALA A 202 17.13 11.24 -14.33
N LEU A 203 16.28 11.36 -15.34
CA LEU A 203 15.20 10.42 -15.61
C LEU A 203 15.60 9.48 -16.76
N PRO A 204 15.23 8.18 -16.69
CA PRO A 204 15.50 7.26 -17.79
C PRO A 204 14.63 7.59 -19.00
N THR A 205 15.17 7.40 -20.20
CA THR A 205 14.46 7.65 -21.48
C THR A 205 13.23 6.75 -21.66
N SER A 206 13.15 5.64 -20.92
CA SER A 206 12.02 4.71 -20.92
C SER A 206 10.73 5.32 -20.39
N LEU A 207 10.76 6.42 -19.62
CA LEU A 207 9.54 7.11 -19.17
C LEU A 207 8.68 7.62 -20.33
N ASN A 208 9.26 7.87 -21.51
CA ASN A 208 8.50 8.16 -22.74
C ASN A 208 7.53 7.03 -23.12
N GLY A 209 7.75 5.82 -22.59
CA GLY A 209 6.88 4.67 -22.76
C GLY A 209 5.57 4.74 -21.98
N LEU A 210 5.45 5.63 -20.99
CA LEU A 210 4.30 5.77 -20.10
C LEU A 210 3.28 6.76 -20.67
N LYS A 211 2.59 6.32 -21.72
CA LYS A 211 1.70 7.16 -22.54
C LYS A 211 0.44 7.67 -21.83
N HIS A 212 0.09 7.11 -20.67
CA HIS A 212 -1.09 7.50 -19.91
C HIS A 212 -0.78 8.49 -18.77
N LEU A 213 0.49 8.83 -18.56
CA LEU A 213 0.89 9.83 -17.58
C LEU A 213 0.76 11.24 -18.17
N ASN A 214 0.18 12.15 -17.40
CA ASN A 214 0.25 13.58 -17.68
C ASN A 214 1.46 14.18 -16.95
N TRP A 215 2.40 14.70 -17.74
CA TRP A 215 3.65 15.30 -17.28
C TRP A 215 3.62 16.83 -17.28
N SER A 216 2.47 17.46 -17.54
CA SER A 216 2.35 18.91 -17.56
C SER A 216 2.55 19.52 -16.17
N MET A 217 3.39 20.56 -16.06
CA MET A 217 3.59 21.31 -14.79
C MET A 217 2.40 22.20 -14.38
N VAL A 218 1.26 22.07 -15.06
CA VAL A 218 0.05 22.90 -14.86
C VAL A 218 -1.13 21.96 -14.61
N ASN A 219 -2.00 22.30 -13.65
CA ASN A 219 -3.16 21.51 -13.20
C ASN A 219 -2.80 20.11 -12.67
N CYS A 220 -2.60 19.99 -11.35
CA CYS A 220 -2.45 18.74 -10.57
C CYS A 220 -2.10 17.51 -11.42
N PRO A 221 -0.87 17.43 -11.96
CA PRO A 221 -0.53 16.38 -12.90
C PRO A 221 -0.63 15.00 -12.26
N SER A 222 -1.01 14.01 -13.07
CA SER A 222 -1.01 12.62 -12.63
C SER A 222 0.41 12.09 -12.37
N SER A 223 1.45 12.88 -12.72
CA SER A 223 2.82 12.64 -12.31
C SER A 223 3.44 13.85 -11.63
N THR A 224 4.23 13.65 -10.57
CA THR A 224 4.97 14.73 -9.91
C THR A 224 6.43 14.40 -9.74
N LEU A 225 7.29 15.37 -10.05
CA LEU A 225 8.76 15.30 -10.05
C LEU A 225 9.39 16.35 -9.13
N ASP A 226 8.56 17.18 -8.48
CA ASP A 226 8.97 18.30 -7.65
C ASP A 226 9.95 17.89 -6.53
N GLY A 227 10.79 18.81 -6.08
CA GLY A 227 11.75 18.53 -5.02
C GLY A 227 12.94 17.63 -5.40
N ASN A 228 13.08 17.19 -6.65
CA ASN A 228 14.25 16.48 -7.15
C ASN A 228 15.33 17.42 -7.73
N PRO A 229 16.64 17.17 -7.50
CA PRO A 229 17.74 17.95 -8.04
C PRO A 229 18.08 17.57 -9.49
N LEU A 230 17.12 17.69 -10.41
CA LEU A 230 17.30 17.34 -11.83
C LEU A 230 18.37 18.25 -12.48
N LEU A 231 19.43 17.65 -13.03
CA LEU A 231 20.59 18.37 -13.60
C LEU A 231 20.42 18.78 -15.06
N SER A 232 19.49 18.16 -15.75
CA SER A 232 19.11 18.49 -17.13
C SER A 232 17.63 18.87 -17.11
N PRO A 233 17.17 19.77 -18.01
CA PRO A 233 15.73 19.96 -18.15
C PRO A 233 15.10 18.58 -18.30
N PRO A 234 14.00 18.29 -17.57
CA PRO A 234 13.30 17.02 -17.73
C PRO A 234 13.07 16.85 -19.23
N ILE A 235 13.31 15.63 -19.72
CA ILE A 235 13.09 15.22 -21.11
C ILE A 235 11.80 15.88 -21.62
N ASN A 236 11.72 16.20 -22.92
CA ASN A 236 10.50 16.63 -23.63
C ASN A 236 9.35 15.61 -23.48
N VAL A 237 8.85 15.38 -22.26
CA VAL A 237 7.63 14.64 -22.00
C VAL A 237 6.41 15.51 -22.32
N SER A 238 6.65 16.73 -22.83
CA SER A 238 5.68 17.62 -23.47
C SER A 238 6.30 18.43 -24.63
N ILE A 239 6.72 17.78 -25.72
CA ILE A 239 6.56 18.41 -27.05
C ILE A 239 5.98 17.38 -28.04
N SER A 240 4.80 16.85 -27.72
CA SER A 240 3.85 16.49 -28.77
C SER A 240 2.93 17.70 -28.97
N SER A 241 3.34 18.56 -29.89
CA SER A 241 2.47 19.40 -30.73
C SER A 241 1.33 20.16 -30.04
N CYS A 242 1.63 21.28 -29.38
CA CYS A 242 0.86 22.50 -29.65
C CYS A 242 1.58 23.22 -30.79
N GLY A 243 1.12 22.99 -32.01
CA GLY A 243 1.73 23.54 -33.22
C GLY A 243 0.76 23.45 -34.39
N ILE A 244 -0.11 24.47 -34.46
CA ILE A 244 -1.01 24.87 -35.56
C ILE A 244 -2.25 24.01 -35.76
#